data_AF-A0A380B5J9-F1
#
_entry.id   AF-A0A380B5J9-F1
#
_cell.length_a   1.000
_cell.length_b   1.000
_cell.length_c   1.000
_cell.angle_alpha   90.00
_cell.angle_beta   90.00
_cell.angle_gamma   90.00
#
_symmetry.space_group_name_H-M   'P 1'
#
loop_
_entity.id
_entity.type
_entity.pdbx_description
1 polymer ?
#
loop_
_entity_poly.entity_id
_entity_poly.type
_entity_poly.pdbx_seq_one_letter_code
_entity_poly.pdbx_strand_id
1 'polypeptide(L)'
;MSDFEYYACTKRDEVIDFFNQTIGCRPCHLCGTGELLILGDEHGLITIDHDVNVFNPEANNQKEYGVFSSYVVMCENCGSQQFINVKKLEESMNRKAR
;
A
#
# COMPACT_ATOMS: atom_id res chain seq x y z
N MET A 1 5.66 3.54 16.23
CA MET A 1 4.83 4.21 15.21
C MET A 1 5.78 4.91 14.27
N SER A 2 5.83 4.50 13.00
CA SER A 2 6.68 5.16 12.00
C SER A 2 6.13 6.54 11.64
N ASP A 3 6.99 7.44 11.14
CA ASP A 3 6.55 8.76 10.65
C ASP A 3 5.46 8.64 9.57
N PHE A 4 5.49 7.54 8.80
CA PHE A 4 4.47 7.23 7.81
C PHE A 4 3.15 6.78 8.45
N GLU A 5 3.17 5.90 9.46
CA GLU A 5 1.95 5.53 10.18
C GLU A 5 1.29 6.76 10.80
N TYR A 6 2.08 7.66 11.39
CA TYR A 6 1.57 8.94 11.90
C TYR A 6 1.01 9.82 10.77
N TYR A 7 1.73 9.97 9.65
CA TYR A 7 1.29 10.77 8.51
C TYR A 7 0.02 10.22 7.88
N ALA A 8 -0.06 8.90 7.68
CA ALA A 8 -1.19 8.26 7.04
C ALA A 8 -2.43 8.21 7.96
N CYS A 9 -2.24 8.22 9.28
CA CYS A 9 -3.33 8.46 10.22
C CYS A 9 -3.81 9.91 10.24
N THR A 10 -2.90 10.89 10.15
CA THR A 10 -3.24 12.34 10.26
C THR A 10 -3.67 12.99 8.94
N LYS A 11 -3.23 12.45 7.80
CA LYS A 11 -3.44 12.99 6.44
C LYS A 11 -3.88 11.88 5.47
N ARG A 12 -4.84 11.06 5.93
CA ARG A 12 -5.36 9.90 5.19
C ARG A 12 -5.78 10.24 3.76
N ASP A 13 -6.51 11.35 3.59
CA ASP A 13 -7.02 11.79 2.29
C ASP A 13 -5.88 12.14 1.33
N GLU A 14 -4.79 12.76 1.80
CA GLU A 14 -3.63 13.07 0.97
C GLU A 14 -2.90 11.81 0.48
N VAL A 15 -2.87 10.76 1.31
CA VAL A 15 -2.30 9.45 0.93
C VAL A 15 -3.18 8.78 -0.11
N ILE A 16 -4.50 8.83 0.07
CA ILE A 16 -5.50 8.31 -0.88
C ILE A 16 -5.40 9.04 -2.23
N ASP A 17 -5.37 10.37 -2.22
CA ASP A 17 -5.26 11.20 -3.43
C ASP A 17 -3.95 10.93 -4.17
N PHE A 18 -2.84 10.88 -3.45
CA PHE A 18 -1.54 10.55 -4.04
C PHE A 18 -1.55 9.17 -4.69
N PHE A 19 -2.14 8.19 -4.02
CA PHE A 19 -2.24 6.84 -4.52
C PHE A 19 -3.12 6.75 -5.77
N ASN A 20 -4.32 7.35 -5.75
CA ASN A 20 -5.22 7.43 -6.89
C ASN A 20 -4.55 8.11 -8.10
N GLN A 21 -3.70 9.12 -7.88
CA GLN A 21 -2.91 9.76 -8.94
C GLN A 21 -1.81 8.84 -9.50
N THR A 22 -1.19 7.99 -8.65
CA THR A 22 -0.02 7.18 -9.02
C THR A 22 -0.37 5.91 -9.79
N ILE A 23 -1.55 5.31 -9.55
CA ILE A 23 -2.00 4.09 -10.26
C ILE A 23 -2.50 4.41 -11.68
N GLY A 24 -2.67 5.68 -12.03
CA GLY A 24 -3.25 6.12 -13.29
C GLY A 24 -4.77 5.91 -13.34
N CYS A 25 -5.40 6.20 -14.50
CA CYS A 25 -6.86 6.30 -14.70
C CYS A 25 -7.69 5.03 -14.44
N ARG A 26 -7.13 3.96 -13.86
CA ARG A 26 -7.86 2.77 -13.40
C ARG A 26 -7.56 2.52 -11.92
N PRO A 27 -8.14 3.33 -11.02
CA PRO A 27 -7.89 3.21 -9.59
C PRO A 27 -8.23 1.81 -9.06
N CYS A 28 -9.32 1.18 -9.52
CA CYS A 28 -9.60 -0.24 -9.23
C CYS A 28 -9.23 -1.16 -10.40
N HIS A 29 -8.44 -2.21 -10.15
CA HIS A 29 -8.08 -3.18 -11.19
C HIS A 29 -9.26 -4.06 -11.66
N LEU A 30 -10.31 -4.22 -10.85
CA LEU A 30 -11.47 -5.03 -11.19
C LEU A 30 -12.52 -4.25 -12.00
N CYS A 31 -12.98 -3.10 -11.51
CA CYS A 31 -14.04 -2.33 -12.17
C CYS A 31 -13.50 -1.19 -13.05
N GLY A 32 -12.20 -0.92 -13.01
CA GLY A 32 -11.55 0.10 -13.84
C GLY A 32 -11.89 1.54 -13.44
N THR A 33 -12.62 1.75 -12.34
CA THR A 33 -13.11 3.06 -11.88
C THR A 33 -13.25 3.09 -10.35
N GLY A 34 -13.63 4.23 -9.78
CA GLY A 34 -13.89 4.40 -8.36
C GLY A 34 -12.65 4.61 -7.50
N GLU A 35 -12.76 5.42 -6.46
CA GLU A 35 -11.63 5.75 -5.57
C GLU A 35 -11.25 4.55 -4.69
N LEU A 36 -9.96 4.45 -4.37
CA LEU A 36 -9.46 3.45 -3.41
C LEU A 36 -9.27 4.09 -2.04
N LEU A 37 -10.02 3.61 -1.05
CA LEU A 37 -9.87 4.00 0.34
C LEU A 37 -8.87 3.10 1.05
N ILE A 38 -7.93 3.68 1.78
CA ILE A 38 -7.07 2.93 2.69
C ILE A 38 -7.86 2.61 3.97
N LEU A 39 -7.96 1.32 4.29
CA LEU A 39 -8.67 0.84 5.47
C LEU A 39 -7.83 1.02 6.75
N GLY A 40 -8.52 1.27 7.85
CA GLY A 40 -7.94 1.75 9.10
C GLY A 40 -9.04 2.17 10.05
N ASP A 41 -8.82 2.02 11.34
CA ASP A 41 -9.71 2.39 12.43
C ASP A 41 -9.14 3.57 13.24
N GLU A 42 -9.70 3.81 14.43
CA GLU A 42 -9.24 4.84 15.36
C GLU A 42 -7.85 4.58 15.97
N HIS A 43 -7.32 3.37 15.82
CA HIS A 43 -6.00 2.96 16.32
C HIS A 43 -4.93 2.99 15.23
N GLY A 44 -5.30 2.93 13.96
CA GLY A 44 -4.38 3.13 12.85
C GLY A 44 -4.82 2.49 11.54
N LEU A 45 -3.91 2.45 10.57
CA LEU A 45 -4.15 1.77 9.31
C LEU A 45 -4.08 0.25 9.47
N ILE A 46 -4.95 -0.47 8.76
CA ILE A 46 -4.91 -1.93 8.75
C ILE A 46 -3.77 -2.38 7.84
N THR A 47 -2.79 -3.06 8.43
CA THR A 47 -1.69 -3.71 7.72
C THR A 47 -1.84 -5.23 7.77
N ILE A 48 -1.39 -5.89 6.71
CA ILE A 48 -1.28 -7.35 6.63
C ILE A 48 0.14 -7.69 6.24
N ASP A 49 0.77 -8.58 7.01
CA ASP A 49 2.08 -9.13 6.68
C ASP A 49 1.93 -10.29 5.68
N HIS A 50 2.72 -10.23 4.62
CA HIS A 50 2.80 -11.26 3.59
C HIS A 50 4.14 -11.97 3.67
N ASP A 51 4.05 -13.28 3.87
CA ASP A 51 5.17 -14.19 3.80
C ASP A 51 5.46 -14.53 2.34
N VAL A 52 6.64 -14.16 1.87
CA VAL A 52 7.06 -14.47 0.50
C VAL A 52 8.42 -15.13 0.46
N ASN A 53 8.53 -16.06 -0.49
CA ASN A 53 9.80 -16.65 -0.86
C ASN A 53 10.40 -15.83 -2.00
N VAL A 54 11.35 -14.95 -1.66
CA VAL A 54 12.03 -14.08 -2.63
C VAL A 54 13.19 -14.85 -3.24
N PHE A 55 13.33 -14.79 -4.56
CA PHE A 55 14.53 -15.32 -5.21
C PHE A 55 15.72 -14.41 -4.87
N ASN A 56 16.66 -14.92 -4.07
CA ASN A 56 17.90 -14.21 -3.78
C ASN A 56 19.01 -14.75 -4.70
N PRO A 57 19.45 -13.99 -5.72
CA PRO A 57 20.49 -14.43 -6.66
C PRO A 57 21.86 -14.62 -6.00
N GLU A 58 22.11 -14.03 -4.83
CA GLU A 58 23.36 -14.19 -4.07
C GLU A 58 23.33 -15.42 -3.15
N ALA A 59 22.14 -15.88 -2.76
CA ALA A 59 21.98 -17.03 -1.88
C ALA A 59 21.98 -18.34 -2.67
N ASN A 60 23.03 -18.70 -3.41
CA ASN A 60 23.21 -20.05 -4.00
C ASN A 60 21.93 -20.69 -4.62
N ASN A 61 21.14 -19.94 -5.40
CA ASN A 61 19.85 -20.40 -5.97
C ASN A 61 18.78 -20.81 -4.94
N GLN A 62 18.85 -20.31 -3.71
CA GLN A 62 17.86 -20.54 -2.67
C GLN A 62 16.86 -19.38 -2.62
N LYS A 63 15.60 -19.72 -2.36
CA LYS A 63 14.59 -18.72 -2.03
C LYS A 63 14.80 -18.31 -0.58
N GLU A 64 14.97 -17.03 -0.35
CA GLU A 64 15.05 -16.48 0.99
C GLU A 64 13.64 -16.09 1.45
N TYR A 65 13.34 -16.40 2.71
CA TYR A 65 12.07 -16.02 3.30
C TYR A 65 12.13 -14.53 3.63
N GLY A 66 11.20 -13.76 3.05
CA GLY A 66 11.02 -12.35 3.33
C GLY A 66 9.59 -12.10 3.79
N VAL A 67 9.45 -11.17 4.72
CA VAL A 67 8.14 -10.64 5.14
C VAL A 67 8.02 -9.22 4.61
N PHE A 68 6.89 -8.88 4.00
CA PHE A 68 6.56 -7.49 3.72
C PHE A 68 5.14 -7.16 4.17
N SER A 69 4.95 -5.97 4.71
CA SER A 69 3.65 -5.46 5.11
C SER A 69 2.95 -4.77 3.95
N SER A 70 1.64 -4.92 3.87
CA SER A 70 0.77 -4.20 2.95
C SER A 70 -0.36 -3.48 3.68
N TYR A 71 -0.76 -2.31 3.18
CA TYR A 71 -2.04 -1.71 3.53
C TYR A 71 -3.17 -2.41 2.80
N VAL A 72 -4.31 -2.54 3.49
CA VAL A 72 -5.55 -2.98 2.86
C VAL A 72 -6.27 -1.77 2.31
N VAL A 73 -6.66 -1.84 1.03
CA VAL A 73 -7.47 -0.79 0.39
C VAL A 73 -8.74 -1.37 -0.19
N MET A 74 -9.80 -0.56 -0.20
CA MET A 74 -11.11 -0.95 -0.69
C MET A 74 -11.56 0.03 -1.78
N CYS A 75 -12.05 -0.51 -2.89
CA CYS A 75 -12.71 0.30 -3.91
C CYS A 75 -14.10 0.72 -3.43
N GLU A 76 -14.39 2.02 -3.44
CA GLU A 76 -15.72 2.51 -3.05
C GLU A 76 -16.82 2.07 -4.01
N ASN A 77 -16.50 1.90 -5.30
CA ASN A 77 -17.49 1.60 -6.32
C ASN A 77 -17.93 0.13 -6.32
N CYS A 78 -16.98 -0.81 -6.28
CA CYS A 78 -17.30 -2.25 -6.37
C CYS A 78 -17.01 -3.04 -5.07
N GLY A 79 -16.52 -2.39 -4.02
CA GLY A 79 -16.22 -3.01 -2.73
C GLY A 79 -15.02 -3.96 -2.74
N SER A 80 -14.29 -4.07 -3.85
CA SER A 80 -13.15 -4.99 -3.95
C SER A 80 -12.02 -4.56 -3.04
N GLN A 81 -11.45 -5.51 -2.30
CA GLN A 81 -10.26 -5.29 -1.48
C GLN A 81 -8.99 -5.60 -2.26
N GLN A 82 -7.96 -4.80 -2.05
CA GLN A 82 -6.64 -4.92 -2.67
C GLN A 82 -5.56 -4.65 -1.63
N PHE A 83 -4.33 -5.08 -1.91
CA PHE A 83 -3.19 -4.89 -1.01
C PHE A 83 -2.15 -3.99 -1.67
N ILE A 84 -1.62 -3.04 -0.90
CA ILE A 84 -0.55 -2.15 -1.34
C ILE A 84 0.66 -2.36 -0.45
N ASN A 85 1.80 -2.71 -1.03
CA ASN A 85 3.05 -2.80 -0.30
C ASN A 85 3.40 -1.46 0.38
N VAL A 86 3.55 -1.49 1.71
CA VAL A 86 3.79 -0.31 2.56
C VAL A 86 5.07 0.43 2.16
N LYS A 87 6.17 -0.31 2.01
CA LYS A 87 7.48 0.26 1.67
C LYS A 87 7.47 0.98 0.32
N LYS A 88 6.76 0.44 -0.68
CA LYS A 88 6.63 1.07 -2.00
C LYS A 88 5.82 2.37 -1.96
N LEU A 89 4.79 2.42 -1.13
CA LEU A 89 4.00 3.63 -0.93
C LEU A 89 4.84 4.71 -0.23
N GLU A 90 5.56 4.35 0.84
CA GLU A 90 6.50 5.22 1.55
C GLU A 90 7.58 5.81 0.62
N GLU A 91 8.24 4.95 -0.19
CA GLU A 91 9.24 5.36 -1.17
C GLU A 91 8.70 6.38 -2.19
N SER A 92 7.43 6.25 -2.57
CA SER A 92 6.80 7.11 -3.59
C SER A 92 6.42 8.46 -3.02
N MET A 93 5.91 8.51 -1.78
CA MET A 93 5.57 9.75 -1.10
C MET A 93 6.79 10.59 -0.74
N ASN A 94 7.87 9.95 -0.26
CA ASN A 94 9.12 10.65 0.08
C ASN A 94 9.80 11.33 -1.11
N ARG A 95 9.56 10.86 -2.35
CA ARG A 95 10.08 11.52 -3.57
C ARG A 95 9.35 12.81 -3.92
N LYS A 96 8.10 13.01 -3.45
CA LYS A 96 7.30 14.22 -3.72
C LYS A 96 7.58 15.34 -2.71
N ALA A 97 8.13 15.01 -1.54
CA ALA A 97 8.52 15.96 -0.51
C ALA A 97 9.87 16.66 -0.75
N ARG A 98 10.56 16.32 -1.85
CA ARG A 98 11.80 16.94 -2.33
C ARG A 98 11.55 17.63 -3.66
#